data_AF-A0AA88YEA5-F1
#
_entry.id   AF-A0AA88YEA5-F1
#
_cell.length_a   1.000
_cell.length_b   1.000
_cell.length_c   1.000
_cell.angle_alpha   90.00
_cell.angle_beta   90.00
_cell.angle_gamma   90.00
#
_symmetry.space_group_name_H-M   'P 1'
#
loop_
_entity.id
_entity.type
_entity.pdbx_description
1 polymer ?
#
loop_
_entity_poly.entity_id
_entity_poly.type
_entity_poly.pdbx_seq_one_letter_code
_entity_poly.pdbx_strand_id
1 'polypeptide(L)'
;MKSIIPVIMAGIIAIYGLVVAALIANSIDSEYTLFKSFTHLGAGLSVGLSGLASGFAIGIVGDAGVRGTAQQPRLYVGMILILIFAEVLGLYGLIVALLLATRQG
;
A
#
# COMPACT_ATOMS: atom_id res chain seq x y z
N MET A 1 3.02 -24.14 2.66
CA MET A 1 3.10 -22.90 3.48
C MET A 1 3.95 -21.78 2.86
N LYS A 2 5.04 -22.04 2.11
CA LYS A 2 5.88 -20.97 1.54
C LYS A 2 5.16 -20.04 0.55
N SER A 3 4.12 -20.50 -0.14
CA SER A 3 3.39 -19.74 -1.16
C SER A 3 2.36 -18.74 -0.62
N ILE A 4 2.24 -18.57 0.70
CA ILE A 4 1.27 -17.64 1.31
C ILE A 4 1.76 -16.18 1.33
N ILE A 5 3.06 -15.95 1.10
CA ILE A 5 3.67 -14.63 1.25
C ILE A 5 3.03 -13.55 0.38
N PRO A 6 2.72 -13.78 -0.93
CA PRO A 6 2.05 -12.76 -1.74
C PRO A 6 0.69 -12.34 -1.16
N VAL A 7 -0.03 -13.28 -0.53
CA VAL A 7 -1.33 -13.02 0.11
C VAL A 7 -1.16 -12.16 1.37
N ILE A 8 -0.13 -12.45 2.18
CA ILE A 8 0.19 -11.64 3.37
C ILE A 8 0.56 -10.21 2.95
N MET A 9 1.39 -10.05 1.92
CA MET A 9 1.78 -8.72 1.42
C MET A 9 0.60 -7.92 0.88
N ALA A 10 -0.32 -8.55 0.14
CA ALA A 10 -1.58 -7.89 -0.26
C ALA A 10 -2.39 -7.39 0.95
N GLY A 11 -2.35 -8.11 2.08
CA GLY A 11 -2.98 -7.68 3.33
C GLY A 11 -2.33 -6.46 3.98
N ILE A 12 -1.01 -6.30 3.86
CA ILE A 12 -0.26 -5.17 4.42
C ILE A 12 -0.69 -3.85 3.75
N ILE A 13 -0.92 -3.86 2.44
CA ILE A 13 -1.41 -2.69 1.69
C ILE A 13 -2.76 -2.21 2.22
N ALA A 14 -3.67 -3.13 2.56
CA ALA A 14 -4.97 -2.76 3.12
C ALA A 14 -4.83 -2.05 4.48
N ILE A 15 -3.84 -2.45 5.28
CA ILE A 15 -3.56 -1.81 6.58
C ILE A 15 -3.08 -0.37 6.37
N TYR A 16 -2.29 -0.09 5.32
CA TYR A 16 -1.86 1.29 5.02
C TYR A 16 -3.05 2.22 4.76
N GLY A 17 -4.02 1.77 3.96
CA GLY A 17 -5.24 2.53 3.71
C GLY A 17 -6.07 2.73 4.98
N LEU A 18 -6.21 1.69 5.80
CA LEU A 18 -6.92 1.76 7.07
C LEU A 18 -6.29 2.78 8.04
N VAL A 19 -4.97 2.78 8.16
CA VAL A 19 -4.24 3.71 9.05
C VAL A 19 -4.49 5.15 8.62
N VAL A 20 -4.35 5.46 7.32
CA VAL A 20 -4.61 6.81 6.81
C VAL A 20 -6.07 7.21 7.00
N ALA A 21 -7.02 6.30 6.73
CA ALA A 21 -8.44 6.57 6.94
C ALA A 21 -8.76 6.88 8.41
N ALA A 22 -8.21 6.12 9.35
CA ALA A 22 -8.39 6.36 10.79
C ALA A 22 -7.76 7.67 11.26
N LEU A 23 -6.58 8.02 10.73
CA LEU A 23 -5.93 9.31 11.03
C LEU A 23 -6.77 10.49 10.53
N ILE A 24 -7.24 10.43 9.28
CA ILE A 24 -8.09 11.48 8.70
C ILE A 24 -9.40 11.60 9.50
N ALA A 25 -10.05 10.49 9.82
CA ALA A 25 -11.31 10.49 10.58
C ALA A 25 -11.17 11.16 11.96
N ASN A 26 -10.04 10.97 12.64
CA ASN A 26 -9.76 11.60 13.92
C ASN A 26 -9.36 13.09 13.82
N SER A 27 -9.09 13.61 12.62
CA SER A 27 -8.72 15.01 12.38
C SER A 27 -9.89 15.88 11.89
N ILE A 28 -11.09 15.32 11.77
CA ILE A 28 -12.28 16.06 11.34
C ILE A 28 -12.92 16.73 12.56
N ASP A 29 -12.77 18.05 12.63
CA ASP A 29 -13.36 18.91 13.66
C ASP A 29 -14.44 19.84 13.09
N SER A 30 -15.18 20.53 13.98
CA SER A 30 -16.22 21.49 13.62
C SER A 30 -15.73 22.67 12.76
N GLU A 31 -14.46 23.07 12.89
CA GLU A 31 -13.81 24.10 12.07
C GLU A 31 -12.97 23.47 10.94
N TYR A 32 -13.67 22.89 9.96
CA TYR A 32 -13.03 22.25 8.81
C TYR A 32 -12.83 23.25 7.67
N THR A 33 -11.59 23.72 7.48
CA THR A 33 -11.27 24.64 6.39
C THR A 33 -11.23 23.93 5.03
N LEU A 34 -11.48 24.68 3.95
CA LEU A 34 -11.37 24.16 2.57
C LEU A 34 -9.96 23.63 2.28
N PHE A 35 -8.93 24.24 2.86
CA PHE A 35 -7.55 23.76 2.74
C PHE A 35 -7.39 22.37 3.35
N LYS A 36 -7.82 22.17 4.61
CA LYS A 36 -7.81 20.86 5.28
C LYS A 36 -8.58 19.80 4.49
N SER A 37 -9.74 20.20 3.94
CA SER A 37 -10.58 19.33 3.10
C SER A 37 -9.82 18.77 1.90
N PHE A 38 -9.17 19.65 1.13
CA PHE A 38 -8.42 19.23 -0.06
C PHE A 38 -7.14 18.48 0.28
N THR A 39 -6.45 18.81 1.38
CA THR A 39 -5.28 18.05 1.82
C THR A 39 -5.64 16.63 2.25
N HIS A 40 -6.75 16.44 2.97
CA HIS A 40 -7.22 15.10 3.35
C HIS A 40 -7.71 14.28 2.14
N LEU A 41 -8.40 14.91 1.18
CA LEU A 41 -8.75 14.25 -0.07
C LEU A 41 -7.50 13.81 -0.85
N GLY A 42 -6.49 14.69 -0.95
CA GLY A 42 -5.21 14.39 -1.57
C GLY A 42 -4.46 13.25 -0.88
N ALA A 43 -4.45 13.23 0.46
CA ALA A 43 -3.83 12.17 1.25
C ALA A 43 -4.52 10.80 1.06
N GLY A 44 -5.86 10.78 1.00
CA GLY A 44 -6.63 9.57 0.72
C GLY A 44 -6.36 9.03 -0.69
N LEU A 45 -6.35 9.91 -1.70
CA LEU A 45 -6.08 9.53 -3.08
C LEU A 45 -4.63 9.05 -3.29
N SER A 46 -3.65 9.66 -2.62
CA SER A 46 -2.24 9.25 -2.77
C SER A 46 -2.01 7.82 -2.27
N VAL A 47 -2.53 7.45 -1.09
CA VAL A 47 -2.40 6.08 -0.56
C VAL A 47 -3.29 5.08 -1.31
N GLY A 48 -4.50 5.49 -1.71
CA GLY A 48 -5.46 4.60 -2.37
C GLY A 48 -4.98 4.17 -3.76
N LEU A 49 -4.57 5.12 -4.60
CA LEU A 49 -4.14 4.82 -5.97
C LEU A 49 -2.76 4.13 -6.01
N SER A 50 -1.84 4.49 -5.12
CA SER A 50 -0.55 3.78 -4.99
C SER A 50 -0.74 2.36 -4.47
N GLY A 51 -1.64 2.18 -3.50
CA GLY A 51 -1.98 0.87 -2.94
C GLY A 51 -2.61 -0.04 -3.98
N LEU A 52 -3.51 0.49 -4.82
CA LEU A 52 -4.10 -0.25 -5.94
C LEU A 52 -3.02 -0.72 -6.94
N ALA A 53 -2.12 0.19 -7.35
CA ALA A 53 -1.04 -0.14 -8.26
C ALA A 53 -0.08 -1.19 -7.69
N SER A 54 0.29 -1.06 -6.40
CA SER A 54 1.11 -2.03 -5.68
C SER A 54 0.41 -3.40 -5.59
N GLY A 55 -0.88 -3.41 -5.23
CA GLY A 55 -1.67 -4.64 -5.12
C GLY A 55 -1.78 -5.39 -6.45
N PHE A 56 -1.93 -4.67 -7.58
CA PHE A 56 -1.89 -5.29 -8.90
C PHE A 56 -0.53 -5.91 -9.22
N ALA A 57 0.57 -5.20 -8.93
CA ALA A 57 1.91 -5.73 -9.12
C ALA A 57 2.15 -7.01 -8.29
N ILE A 58 1.78 -7.00 -7.01
CA ILE A 58 1.89 -8.16 -6.12
C ILE A 58 1.02 -9.32 -6.58
N GLY A 59 -0.21 -9.07 -7.04
CA GLY A 59 -1.10 -10.11 -7.53
C GLY A 59 -0.54 -10.83 -8.75
N ILE A 60 -0.05 -10.08 -9.74
CA ILE A 60 0.50 -10.63 -10.98
C ILE A 60 1.83 -11.35 -10.73
N VAL A 61 2.76 -10.71 -10.00
CA VAL A 61 4.05 -11.33 -9.63
C VAL A 61 3.84 -12.54 -8.73
N GLY A 62 2.86 -12.48 -7.83
CA GLY A 62 2.48 -13.56 -6.94
C GLY A 62 2.02 -14.81 -7.71
N ASP A 63 1.04 -14.67 -8.63
CA ASP A 63 0.54 -15.80 -9.42
C ASP A 63 1.64 -16.44 -10.29
N ALA A 64 2.40 -15.63 -11.02
CA ALA A 64 3.50 -16.13 -11.84
C ALA A 64 4.62 -16.76 -10.99
N GLY A 65 4.97 -16.12 -9.87
CA GLY A 65 6.05 -16.52 -8.98
C GLY A 65 5.78 -17.83 -8.25
N VAL A 66 4.55 -18.06 -7.76
CA VAL A 66 4.21 -19.32 -7.08
C VAL A 66 4.18 -20.50 -8.04
N ARG A 67 3.70 -20.29 -9.28
CA ARG A 67 3.73 -21.31 -10.34
C ARG A 67 5.16 -21.64 -10.76
N GLY A 68 6.01 -20.64 -10.95
CA GLY A 68 7.43 -20.83 -11.27
C GLY A 68 8.20 -21.51 -10.14
N THR A 69 7.93 -21.15 -8.89
CA THR A 69 8.55 -21.78 -7.72
C THR A 69 8.14 -23.24 -7.56
N ALA A 70 6.91 -23.62 -7.95
CA ALA A 70 6.46 -25.00 -7.93
C ALA A 70 7.25 -25.89 -8.91
N GLN A 71 7.69 -25.33 -10.04
CA GLN A 71 8.54 -26.03 -11.02
C GLN A 71 10.01 -26.04 -10.60
N GLN A 72 10.53 -24.90 -10.12
CA GLN A 72 11.93 -24.76 -9.71
C GLN A 72 12.02 -24.00 -8.37
N PRO A 73 12.28 -24.70 -7.25
CA PRO A 73 12.30 -24.10 -5.91
C PRO A 73 13.30 -22.96 -5.71
N ARG A 74 14.36 -22.89 -6.54
CA ARG A 74 15.36 -21.82 -6.49
C ARG A 74 14.81 -20.44 -6.87
N LEU A 75 13.68 -20.37 -7.60
CA LEU A 75 13.05 -19.10 -7.98
C LEU A 75 12.37 -18.39 -6.80
N TYR A 76 12.17 -19.08 -5.68
CA TYR A 76 11.50 -18.52 -4.51
C TYR A 76 12.16 -17.22 -4.02
N VAL A 77 13.49 -17.18 -3.93
CA VAL A 77 14.22 -15.98 -3.46
C VAL A 77 14.06 -14.82 -4.44
N GLY A 78 14.08 -15.11 -5.75
CA GLY A 78 13.86 -14.11 -6.79
C GLY A 78 12.44 -13.52 -6.75
N MET A 79 11.42 -14.37 -6.56
CA MET A 79 10.04 -13.93 -6.39
C MET A 79 9.91 -12.97 -5.19
N ILE A 80 10.52 -13.29 -4.05
CA ILE A 80 10.47 -12.45 -2.85
C ILE A 80 11.12 -11.09 -3.09
N LEU A 81 12.27 -11.05 -3.77
CA LEU A 81 12.93 -9.79 -4.14
C LEU A 81 12.01 -8.89 -4.98
N ILE A 82 11.35 -9.44 -6.00
CA ILE A 82 10.43 -8.67 -6.84
C ILE A 82 9.23 -8.17 -6.03
N LEU A 83 8.67 -9.01 -5.16
CA LEU A 83 7.54 -8.63 -4.30
C LEU A 83 7.90 -7.49 -3.33
N ILE A 84 9.12 -7.44 -2.80
CA ILE A 84 9.58 -6.33 -1.95
C ILE A 84 9.56 -5.01 -2.73
N PHE A 85 10.06 -5.00 -3.97
CA PHE A 85 10.02 -3.79 -4.81
C PHE A 85 8.60 -3.37 -5.16
N ALA A 86 7.70 -4.33 -5.39
CA ALA A 86 6.28 -4.03 -5.59
C ALA A 86 5.66 -3.39 -4.34
N GLU A 87 5.92 -3.95 -3.15
CA GLU A 87 5.40 -3.46 -1.87
C GLU A 87 5.81 -2.00 -1.58
N VAL A 88 7.06 -1.65 -1.89
CA VAL A 88 7.59 -0.28 -1.66
C VAL A 88 6.76 0.78 -2.39
N LEU A 89 6.12 0.45 -3.52
CA LEU A 89 5.22 1.38 -4.23
C LEU A 89 4.04 1.82 -3.34
N GLY A 90 3.48 0.89 -2.56
CA GLY A 90 2.42 1.18 -1.60
C GLY A 90 2.92 2.04 -0.43
N LEU A 91 4.12 1.72 0.06
CA LEU A 91 4.77 2.44 1.16
C LEU A 91 5.05 3.91 0.79
N TYR A 92 5.44 4.19 -0.45
CA TYR A 92 5.63 5.57 -0.91
C TYR A 92 4.34 6.39 -0.84
N GLY A 93 3.20 5.86 -1.26
CA GLY A 93 1.94 6.58 -1.14
C GLY A 93 1.48 6.78 0.30
N LEU A 94 1.78 5.85 1.20
CA LEU A 94 1.57 6.02 2.64
C LEU A 94 2.42 7.19 3.19
N ILE A 95 3.71 7.26 2.87
CA ILE A 95 4.57 8.36 3.33
C ILE A 95 4.04 9.71 2.84
N VAL A 96 3.65 9.80 1.57
CA VAL A 96 3.08 11.02 1.00
C VAL A 96 1.77 11.40 1.71
N ALA A 97 0.89 10.43 1.97
CA ALA A 97 -0.36 10.67 2.68
C ALA A 97 -0.12 11.18 4.11
N LEU A 98 0.85 10.61 4.83
CA LEU A 98 1.22 11.07 6.17
C LEU A 98 1.81 12.48 6.15
N LEU A 99 2.67 12.80 5.18
CA LEU A 99 3.22 14.16 5.03
C LEU A 99 2.12 15.19 4.76
N LEU A 100 1.13 14.85 3.93
CA LEU A 100 -0.03 15.70 3.65
C LEU A 100 -0.97 15.82 4.87
N ALA A 101 -1.07 14.78 5.69
CA ALA A 101 -1.85 14.80 6.92
C ALA A 101 -1.18 15.64 8.03
N THR A 102 0.16 15.62 8.14
CA THR A 102 0.89 16.36 9.18
C THR A 102 1.08 17.84 8.84
N ARG A 103 1.18 18.22 7.56
CA ARG A 103 1.38 19.62 7.13
C ARG A 103 0.08 20.41 6.98
N GLN A 104 -0.87 20.16 7.85
CA GLN A 104 -2.13 20.90 7.92
C GLN A 104 -1.97 22.00 8.96
N GLY A 105 -1.53 23.18 8.51
CA GLY A 105 -1.45 24.37 9.36
C GLY A 105 -2.81 24.75 9.96
#